data_AF-A0A2G1MH53-F1
#
_entry.id   AF-A0A2G1MH53-F1
#
_cell.length_a   1.000
_cell.length_b   1.000
_cell.length_c   1.000
_cell.angle_alpha   90.00
_cell.angle_beta   90.00
_cell.angle_gamma   90.00
#
_symmetry.space_group_name_H-M   'P 1'
#
loop_
_entity.id
_entity.type
_entity.pdbx_description
1 polymer ?
#
loop_
_entity_poly.entity_id
_entity_poly.type
_entity_poly.pdbx_seq_one_letter_code
_entity_poly.pdbx_strand_id
1 'polypeptide(L)' 'MRRIYTDDTVLSWLERRRAGQTCLAIARTDGADKRVVLTTTNRVRAADLAESGEGPVRVLEGYW' A
#
# COMPACT_ATOMS: atom_id res chain seq x y z
N MET A 1 -2.33 -20.89 7.89
CA MET A 1 -3.39 -19.88 8.17
C MET A 1 -3.07 -18.61 7.40
N ARG A 2 -3.98 -18.11 6.55
CA ARG A 2 -3.78 -16.82 5.85
C ARG A 2 -4.18 -15.71 6.82
N ARG A 3 -3.21 -14.88 7.23
CA ARG A 3 -3.48 -13.70 8.06
C ARG A 3 -4.34 -12.71 7.25
N ILE A 4 -5.47 -12.30 7.80
CA ILE A 4 -6.32 -11.25 7.22
C ILE A 4 -5.85 -9.93 7.82
N TYR A 5 -5.62 -8.94 6.96
CA TYR A 5 -5.27 -7.58 7.37
C TYR A 5 -6.51 -6.71 7.23
N THR A 6 -6.73 -5.82 8.20
CA THR A 6 -7.84 -4.87 8.18
C THR A 6 -7.55 -3.73 7.21
N ASP A 7 -8.59 -3.01 6.80
CA ASP A 7 -8.45 -1.82 5.95
C ASP A 7 -7.56 -0.78 6.63
N ASP A 8 -7.71 -0.55 7.93
CA ASP A 8 -6.84 0.36 8.72
C ASP A 8 -5.36 -0.02 8.64
N THR A 9 -5.06 -1.33 8.65
CA THR A 9 -3.69 -1.82 8.50
C THR A 9 -3.13 -1.48 7.12
N VAL A 10 -3.95 -1.67 6.08
CA VAL A 10 -3.56 -1.39 4.70
C VAL A 10 -3.40 0.12 4.46
N LEU A 11 -4.29 0.95 5.02
CA LEU A 11 -4.17 2.42 4.98
C LEU A 11 -2.87 2.88 5.64
N SER A 12 -2.55 2.35 6.83
CA SER A 12 -1.28 2.66 7.49
C SER A 12 -0.06 2.28 6.64
N TRP A 13 -0.10 1.14 5.94
CA TRP A 13 0.97 0.76 5.02
C TRP A 13 1.14 1.74 3.86
N LEU A 14 0.03 2.21 3.28
CA LEU A 14 0.05 3.19 2.18
C LEU A 14 0.67 4.51 2.62
N GLU A 15 0.26 5.04 3.78
CA GLU A 15 0.81 6.27 4.36
C GLU A 15 2.32 6.15 4.61
N ARG A 16 2.74 5.04 5.21
CA ARG A 16 4.17 4.80 5.52
C ARG A 16 5.01 4.66 4.26
N ARG A 17 4.48 4.04 3.20
CA ARG A 17 5.17 4.00 1.90
C ARG A 17 5.28 5.38 1.27
N ARG A 18 4.20 6.18 1.32
CA ARG A 18 4.21 7.58 0.86
C ARG A 18 5.24 8.42 1.62
N ALA A 19 5.42 8.15 2.92
CA ALA A 19 6.48 8.75 3.75
C ALA A 19 7.90 8.19 3.47
N GLY A 20 8.07 7.34 2.44
CA GLY A 20 9.37 6.80 2.03
C GLY A 20 9.81 5.51 2.73
N GLN A 21 8.98 4.92 3.60
CA GLN A 21 9.35 3.64 4.22
C GLN A 21 9.30 2.48 3.22
N THR A 22 10.33 1.63 3.26
CA THR A 22 10.37 0.43 2.42
C THR A 22 9.37 -0.62 2.91
N CYS A 23 8.85 -1.45 2.00
CA CYS A 23 7.95 -2.56 2.37
C CYS A 23 8.57 -3.53 3.38
N LEU A 24 9.91 -3.67 3.39
CA LEU A 24 10.62 -4.51 4.36
C LEU A 24 10.57 -3.90 5.77
N ALA A 25 10.75 -2.58 5.89
CA ALA A 25 10.69 -1.90 7.18
C ALA A 25 9.27 -1.97 7.78
N ILE A 26 8.25 -1.74 6.95
CA ILE A 26 6.84 -1.87 7.35
C ILE A 26 6.54 -3.30 7.79
N ALA A 27 6.90 -4.29 6.97
CA ALA A 27 6.70 -5.71 7.27
C ALA A 27 7.33 -6.14 8.60
N ARG A 28 8.54 -5.67 8.90
CA ARG A 28 9.22 -5.94 10.18
C ARG A 28 8.51 -5.31 11.37
N THR A 29 8.01 -4.08 11.21
CA THR A 29 7.31 -3.37 12.29
C THR A 29 6.00 -4.08 12.65
N ASP A 30 5.28 -4.56 11.64
CA ASP A 30 3.89 -5.03 11.82
C ASP A 30 3.80 -6.56 11.90
N GLY A 31 4.96 -7.25 11.87
CA GLY A 31 5.04 -8.70 11.84
C GLY A 31 4.34 -9.32 10.62
N ALA A 32 4.42 -8.63 9.47
CA ALA A 32 3.86 -9.06 8.20
C ALA A 32 4.94 -9.61 7.26
N ASP A 33 4.52 -10.30 6.20
CA ASP A 33 5.43 -10.68 5.12
C ASP A 33 5.64 -9.49 4.16
N LYS A 34 6.90 -9.19 3.81
CA LYS A 34 7.26 -8.12 2.86
C LYS A 34 6.48 -8.21 1.55
N ARG A 35 6.34 -9.42 1.00
CA ARG A 35 5.63 -9.68 -0.26
C ARG A 35 4.17 -9.28 -0.12
N VAL A 36 3.55 -9.56 1.02
CA VAL A 36 2.17 -9.17 1.28
C VAL A 36 2.02 -7.65 1.29
N VAL A 37 2.86 -6.93 2.04
CA VAL A 37 2.85 -5.46 2.07
C VAL A 37 2.98 -4.88 0.67
N LEU A 38 3.94 -5.39 -0.12
CA LEU A 38 4.17 -4.95 -1.50
C LEU A 38 2.95 -5.22 -2.40
N THR A 39 2.43 -6.45 -2.41
CA THR A 39 1.33 -6.82 -3.31
C THR A 39 0.05 -6.09 -2.97
N THR A 40 -0.25 -5.91 -1.68
CA THR A 40 -1.49 -5.25 -1.25
C THR A 40 -1.46 -3.77 -1.58
N THR A 41 -0.39 -3.06 -1.20
CA THR A 41 -0.29 -1.61 -1.48
C THR A 41 -0.22 -1.30 -2.98
N ASN A 42 0.45 -2.14 -3.78
CA ASN A 42 0.43 -1.98 -5.24
C ASN A 42 -0.96 -2.28 -5.85
N ARG A 43 -1.71 -3.24 -5.29
CA ARG A 43 -3.08 -3.53 -5.76
C ARG A 43 -4.02 -2.36 -5.50
N VAL A 44 -3.92 -1.70 -4.34
CA VAL A 44 -4.72 -0.49 -4.05
C VAL A 44 -4.38 0.62 -5.05
N ARG A 45 -3.09 0.92 -5.23
CA ARG A 45 -2.65 1.90 -6.24
C ARG A 45 -3.17 1.59 -7.65
N ALA A 46 -3.14 0.32 -8.05
CA ALA A 46 -3.61 -0.09 -9.38
C ALA A 46 -5.14 0.04 -9.52
N ALA A 47 -5.90 -0.29 -8.47
CA ALA A 47 -7.35 -0.10 -8.45
C ALA A 47 -7.71 1.39 -8.53
N ASP A 48 -7.03 2.23 -7.75
CA ASP A 48 -7.23 3.69 -7.74
C ASP A 48 -6.95 4.33 -9.11
N LEU A 49 -5.88 3.88 -9.79
CA LEU A 49 -5.60 4.28 -11.17
C LEU A 49 -6.68 3.86 -12.17
N ALA A 50 -7.35 2.73 -11.94
CA ALA A 50 -8.40 2.23 -12.82
C ALA A 50 -9.77 2.85 -12.54
N GLU A 51 -10.04 3.23 -11.29
CA GLU A 51 -11.39 3.55 -10.80
C GLU A 51 -11.60 5.02 -10.45
N SER A 52 -10.55 5.80 -10.15
CA SER A 52 -10.70 7.21 -9.69
C SER A 52 -11.30 8.16 -10.74
N GLY A 53 -11.19 7.82 -12.03
CA GLY A 53 -11.54 8.73 -13.13
C GLY A 53 -10.61 9.96 -13.25
N GLU A 54 -9.59 10.06 -12.39
CA GLU A 54 -8.58 11.11 -12.43
C GLU A 54 -7.48 10.79 -13.44
N GLY A 55 -6.77 11.83 -13.91
CA GLY A 55 -5.60 11.65 -14.75
C GLY A 55 -4.50 10.87 -14.00
N PRO A 56 -3.78 9.94 -14.66
CA PRO A 56 -2.81 9.06 -13.98
C PRO A 56 -1.76 9.81 -13.16
N VAL A 57 -1.31 10.98 -13.59
CA VAL A 57 -0.35 11.81 -12.86
C VAL A 57 -0.88 12.20 -11.49
N ARG A 58 -2.14 12.65 -11.41
CA ARG A 58 -2.77 13.13 -10.18
C ARG A 58 -3.00 12.00 -9.17
N VAL A 59 -3.40 10.82 -9.65
CA VAL A 59 -3.48 9.62 -8.80
C VAL A 59 -2.10 9.29 -8.22
N LEU A 60 -1.05 9.30 -9.04
CA LEU A 60 0.30 8.94 -8.61
C LEU A 60 0.92 9.92 -7.61
N GLU A 61 0.51 11.19 -7.58
CA GLU A 61 0.91 12.16 -6.54
C GLU A 61 0.47 11.75 -5.12
N GLY A 62 -0.56 10.92 -5.01
CA GLY A 62 -1.01 10.33 -3.74
C GLY A 62 -0.10 9.21 -3.22
N TYR A 63 0.82 8.70 -4.05
CA TYR A 63 1.68 7.56 -3.75
C TYR A 63 3.16 7.97 -3.72
N TRP A 64 4.04 6.96 -3.65
CA TRP A 64 5.50 7.09 -3.70
C TRP A 64 6.03 7.03 -5.15
#